data_AF-A0A526M6Q9-F1
#
_entry.id   AF-A0A526M6Q9-F1
#
_cell.length_a   1.000
_cell.length_b   1.000
_cell.length_c   1.000
_cell.angle_alpha   90.00
_cell.angle_beta   90.00
_cell.angle_gamma   90.00
#
_symmetry.space_group_name_H-M   'P 1'
#
loop_
_entity.id
_entity.type
_entity.pdbx_description
1 polymer ?
#
loop_
_entity_poly.entity_id
_entity_poly.type
_entity_poly.pdbx_seq_one_letter_code
_entity_poly.pdbx_strand_id
1 'polypeptide(L)'
;MTVSARNGWIHGDYLSEAKPVELTSTTPVAPAAASDDGTVSEHASGDPVRDAVVGRCDCPYDLMRNGRLCGGRSAYSKPGGRSPVCYW
;
A
#
# COMPACT_ATOMS: atom_id res chain seq x y z
N MET A 1 -15.06 -22.67 -24.42
CA MET A 1 -14.27 -21.67 -23.68
C MET A 1 -12.83 -22.12 -23.71
N THR A 2 -11.99 -21.51 -24.55
CA THR A 2 -10.57 -21.87 -24.65
C THR A 2 -9.77 -20.98 -23.70
N VAL A 3 -9.34 -21.53 -22.56
CA VAL A 3 -8.30 -20.90 -21.73
C VAL A 3 -6.97 -21.11 -22.44
N SER A 4 -6.34 -20.03 -22.88
CA SER A 4 -4.93 -20.09 -23.29
C SER A 4 -4.09 -20.31 -22.04
N ALA A 5 -3.45 -21.48 -21.95
CA ALA A 5 -2.44 -21.71 -20.93
C ALA A 5 -1.32 -20.69 -21.13
N ARG A 6 -1.00 -19.92 -20.07
CA ARG A 6 0.09 -18.94 -20.08
C ARG A 6 1.27 -19.54 -19.34
N ASN A 7 2.43 -19.59 -19.98
CA ASN A 7 3.70 -20.00 -19.39
C ASN A 7 4.39 -18.75 -18.84
N GLY A 8 4.88 -18.81 -17.61
CA GLY A 8 5.59 -17.70 -16.97
C GLY A 8 6.52 -18.21 -15.87
N TRP A 9 7.53 -17.39 -15.53
CA TRP A 9 8.48 -17.68 -14.45
C TRP A 9 8.01 -17.04 -13.14
N ILE A 10 8.13 -17.78 -12.04
CA ILE A 10 7.82 -17.33 -10.67
C ILE A 10 9.08 -17.55 -9.83
N HIS A 11 9.41 -16.59 -8.95
CA HIS A 11 10.56 -16.70 -8.06
C HIS A 11 10.34 -17.80 -7.01
N GLY A 12 11.38 -18.58 -6.69
CA GLY A 12 11.29 -19.75 -5.82
C GLY A 12 10.75 -19.45 -4.42
N ASP A 13 11.01 -18.26 -3.88
CA ASP A 13 10.55 -17.84 -2.55
C ASP A 13 9.01 -17.78 -2.42
N TYR A 14 8.28 -17.69 -3.54
CA TYR A 14 6.82 -17.70 -3.55
C TYR A 14 6.23 -19.12 -3.57
N LEU A 15 7.06 -20.15 -3.77
CA LEU A 15 6.61 -21.54 -3.79
C LEU A 15 6.73 -22.12 -2.38
N SER A 16 5.58 -22.47 -1.80
CA SER A 16 5.54 -23.24 -0.56
C SER A 16 5.45 -24.73 -0.88
N GLU A 17 6.30 -25.52 -0.22
CA GLU A 17 6.29 -26.99 -0.32
C GLU A 17 5.03 -27.59 0.33
N ALA A 18 4.45 -26.86 1.28
CA ALA A 18 3.18 -27.19 1.89
C ALA A 18 2.01 -26.81 0.96
N LYS A 19 1.17 -27.80 0.61
CA LYS A 19 -0.13 -27.53 -0.03
C LYS A 19 -0.94 -26.59 0.86
N PRO A 20 -1.58 -25.53 0.31
CA PRO A 20 -2.50 -24.70 1.08
C PRO A 20 -3.53 -25.58 1.78
N VAL A 21 -3.61 -25.43 3.11
CA VAL A 21 -4.72 -26.02 3.86
C VAL A 21 -5.98 -25.37 3.30
N GLU A 22 -6.82 -26.16 2.66
CA GLU A 22 -8.11 -25.68 2.17
C GLU A 22 -8.88 -25.20 3.40
N LEU A 23 -8.99 -23.87 3.53
CA LEU A 23 -9.74 -23.23 4.59
C LEU A 23 -11.22 -23.55 4.38
N THR A 24 -11.69 -24.63 5.01
CA THR A 24 -13.10 -24.74 5.36
C THR A 24 -13.40 -23.61 6.35
N SER A 25 -13.86 -22.48 5.81
CA SER A 25 -14.26 -21.30 6.54
C SER A 25 -15.40 -21.60 7.51
N THR A 26 -15.08 -21.98 8.75
CA THR A 26 -15.99 -21.83 9.88
C THR A 26 -15.19 -21.33 11.07
N THR A 27 -15.14 -20.01 11.22
CA THR A 27 -14.87 -19.39 12.51
C THR A 27 -15.88 -18.26 12.70
N PRO A 28 -16.86 -18.40 13.62
CA PRO A 28 -17.77 -17.30 13.94
C PRO A 28 -17.03 -16.28 14.80
N VAL A 29 -16.75 -15.10 14.25
CA VAL A 29 -16.07 -14.01 14.96
C VAL A 29 -17.13 -13.08 15.56
N ALA A 30 -17.26 -13.13 16.90
CA ALA A 30 -17.93 -12.09 17.68
C ALA A 30 -17.05 -10.81 17.75
N PRO A 31 -17.62 -9.61 17.92
CA PRO A 31 -16.88 -8.36 17.72
C PRO A 31 -16.22 -7.89 19.01
N ALA A 32 -14.89 -7.72 19.00
CA ALA A 32 -14.17 -6.73 19.81
C ALA A 32 -12.64 -6.88 19.62
N ALA A 33 -12.03 -5.98 18.85
CA ALA A 33 -10.76 -5.33 19.20
C ALA A 33 -10.39 -4.40 18.04
N ALA A 34 -10.04 -3.16 18.38
CA ALA A 34 -9.46 -2.19 17.47
C ALA A 34 -8.15 -2.76 16.92
N SER A 35 -7.99 -2.74 15.59
CA SER A 35 -6.75 -3.14 14.94
C SER A 35 -5.67 -2.09 15.24
N ASP A 36 -4.75 -2.39 16.15
CA ASP A 36 -3.38 -1.94 15.98
C ASP A 36 -2.73 -2.89 14.97
N ASP A 37 -2.73 -2.44 13.71
CA ASP A 37 -2.19 -3.21 12.60
C ASP A 37 -0.66 -3.12 12.66
N GLY A 38 -0.05 -4.16 13.25
CA GLY A 38 1.38 -4.40 13.22
C GLY A 38 1.84 -4.49 11.77
N THR A 39 2.42 -3.40 11.28
CA THR A 39 2.80 -3.23 9.88
C THR A 39 4.00 -4.11 9.58
N VAL A 40 3.78 -5.23 8.88
CA VAL A 40 4.85 -5.95 8.18
C VAL A 40 5.17 -5.13 6.94
N SER A 41 6.23 -4.32 7.01
CA SER A 41 6.63 -3.39 5.96
C SER A 41 7.31 -4.11 4.78
N GLU A 42 6.52 -4.71 3.91
CA GLU A 42 6.86 -4.81 2.49
C GLU A 42 6.61 -3.41 1.88
N HIS A 43 7.67 -2.63 1.68
CA HIS A 43 7.56 -1.34 0.99
C HIS A 43 7.25 -1.60 -0.49
N ALA A 44 5.96 -1.74 -0.81
CA ALA A 44 5.47 -1.83 -2.17
C ALA A 44 5.73 -0.50 -2.89
N SER A 45 6.04 -0.53 -4.19
CA SER A 45 6.18 0.69 -4.99
C SER A 45 4.86 1.48 -4.99
N GLY A 46 4.78 2.54 -4.20
CA GLY A 46 3.54 3.23 -3.83
C GLY A 46 3.36 3.48 -2.33
N ASP A 47 4.21 2.88 -1.48
CA ASP A 47 4.21 3.16 -0.05
C ASP A 47 4.85 4.53 0.24
N PRO A 48 4.27 5.34 1.15
CA PRO A 48 4.79 6.67 1.43
C PRO A 48 6.18 6.63 2.07
N VAL A 49 7.11 7.45 1.56
CA VAL A 49 8.50 7.57 2.08
C VAL A 49 8.58 7.96 3.56
N ARG A 50 7.50 8.57 4.06
CA ARG A 50 7.37 9.15 5.39
C ARG A 50 5.90 9.33 5.73
N ASP A 51 5.63 9.54 7.02
CA ASP A 51 4.31 9.94 7.48
C ASP A 51 3.84 11.28 6.88
N ALA A 52 2.51 11.40 6.76
CA ALA A 52 1.85 12.61 6.31
C ALA A 52 2.06 13.76 7.31
N VAL A 53 2.58 14.89 6.82
CA VAL A 53 2.77 16.08 7.66
C VAL A 53 1.69 17.12 7.39
N VAL A 54 1.31 17.85 8.45
CA VAL A 54 0.29 18.90 8.36
C VAL A 54 0.94 20.25 8.04
N GLY A 55 0.41 20.94 7.04
CA GLY A 55 0.76 22.32 6.70
C GLY A 55 1.94 22.48 5.74
N ARG A 56 2.58 21.39 5.33
CA ARG A 56 3.70 21.37 4.38
C ARG A 56 3.31 20.44 3.22
N CYS A 57 2.60 20.97 2.22
CA CYS A 57 2.14 20.24 1.05
C CYS A 57 3.28 19.87 0.08
N ASP A 58 4.26 19.10 0.53
CA ASP A 58 5.37 18.65 -0.30
C ASP A 58 4.98 17.40 -1.10
N CYS A 59 4.27 16.46 -0.46
CA CYS A 59 3.77 15.21 -1.04
C CYS A 59 2.23 15.19 -1.18
N PRO A 60 1.67 14.38 -2.09
CA PRO A 60 0.22 14.32 -2.34
C PRO A 60 -0.58 13.76 -1.16
N TYR A 61 0.01 12.90 -0.34
CA TYR A 61 -0.60 12.37 0.90
C TYR A 61 -0.49 13.32 2.10
N ASP A 62 0.28 14.41 2.01
CA ASP A 62 0.36 15.38 3.11
C ASP A 62 -0.98 16.08 3.34
N LEU A 63 -1.15 16.62 4.54
CA LEU A 63 -2.37 17.29 4.96
C LEU A 63 -2.17 18.81 4.95
N MET A 64 -3.20 19.52 4.52
CA MET A 64 -3.33 20.96 4.70
C MET A 64 -3.69 21.27 6.15
N ARG A 65 -3.53 22.54 6.57
CA ARG A 65 -3.92 23.00 7.93
C ARG A 65 -5.40 22.78 8.26
N ASN A 66 -6.24 22.62 7.26
CA ASN A 66 -7.66 22.30 7.42
C ASN A 66 -7.94 20.78 7.38
N GLY A 67 -6.92 19.93 7.45
CA GLY A 67 -7.04 18.47 7.47
C GLY A 67 -7.31 17.82 6.11
N ARG A 68 -7.32 18.58 5.00
CA ARG A 68 -7.53 18.05 3.65
C ARG A 68 -6.24 17.56 3.02
N LEU A 69 -6.28 16.50 2.24
CA LEU A 69 -5.14 16.02 1.45
C LEU A 69 -4.66 17.08 0.45
N CYS A 70 -3.34 17.24 0.32
CA CYS A 70 -2.74 18.16 -0.63
C CYS A 70 -2.97 17.72 -2.08
N GLY A 71 -2.87 16.41 -2.37
CA GLY A 71 -3.12 15.81 -3.68
C GLY A 71 -2.37 16.54 -4.79
N GLY A 72 -3.10 17.03 -5.79
CA GLY A 72 -2.54 17.76 -6.94
C GLY A 72 -1.94 19.14 -6.62
N ARG A 73 -2.11 19.67 -5.41
CA ARG A 73 -1.47 20.93 -4.99
C ARG A 73 -0.08 20.74 -4.40
N SER A 74 0.34 19.48 -4.21
CA SER A 74 1.66 19.11 -3.69
C SER A 74 2.80 19.58 -4.60
N ALA A 75 4.01 19.69 -4.04
CA ALA A 75 5.20 20.02 -4.82
C ALA A 75 5.53 18.90 -5.83
N TYR A 76 5.30 17.65 -5.45
CA TYR A 76 5.43 16.46 -6.31
C TYR A 76 4.54 16.51 -7.56
N SER A 77 3.28 16.96 -7.44
CA SER A 77 2.34 17.02 -8.56
C SER A 77 2.42 18.31 -9.38
N LYS A 78 3.13 19.34 -8.90
CA LYS A 78 3.19 20.64 -9.59
C LYS A 78 4.26 20.65 -10.70
N PRO A 79 3.92 21.10 -11.92
CA PRO A 79 4.91 21.30 -12.97
C PRO A 79 5.91 22.40 -12.55
N GLY A 80 7.20 22.06 -12.51
CA GLY A 80 8.28 22.96 -12.06
C GLY A 80 8.40 23.10 -10.53
N GLY A 81 7.69 22.28 -9.75
CA GLY A 81 7.83 22.22 -8.30
C GLY A 81 9.13 21.53 -7.86
N ARG A 82 9.40 21.57 -6.54
CA ARG A 82 10.39 20.68 -5.93
C ARG A 82 9.83 19.26 -6.10
N SER A 83 10.56 18.35 -6.75
CA SER A 83 10.14 16.95 -6.96
C SER A 83 10.77 16.05 -5.89
N PRO A 84 10.30 16.07 -4.63
CA PRO A 84 10.80 15.16 -3.61
C PRO A 84 10.40 13.72 -3.95
N VAL A 85 11.20 12.76 -3.49
CA VAL A 85 10.79 11.36 -3.47
C VAL A 85 9.67 11.25 -2.43
N CYS A 86 8.46 10.93 -2.86
CA CYS A 86 7.30 10.81 -1.97
C CYS A 86 6.89 9.35 -1.74
N TYR A 87 7.22 8.48 -2.69
CA TYR A 87 6.94 7.06 -2.69
C TYR A 87 8.23 6.31 -3.02
N TRP A 88 8.44 5.16 -2.39
CA TRP A 88 9.37 4.14 -2.91
C TRP A 88 8.69 3.33 -4.02
#